data_AF-A0A6A7YEI7-F1
#
_entry.id   AF-A0A6A7YEI7-F1
#
_cell.length_a   1.000
_cell.length_b   1.000
_cell.length_c   1.000
_cell.angle_alpha   90.00
_cell.angle_beta   90.00
_cell.angle_gamma   90.00
#
_symmetry.space_group_name_H-M   'P 1'
#
loop_
_entity.id
_entity.type
_entity.pdbx_description
1 polymer ?
#
loop_
_entity_poly.entity_id
_entity_poly.type
_entity_poly.pdbx_seq_one_letter_code
_entity_poly.pdbx_strand_id
1 'polypeptide(L)' 'MIKSAKEFTQLIDNQSDNSTYRATTEEATEQVWADVSEHHPEYEKNILQNITISNSTIKSLSKSPNPLVRWWVA' A
#
# COMPACT_ATOMS: atom_id res chain seq x y z
N MET A 1 -2.78 -12.77 -3.46
CA MET A 1 -3.52 -11.93 -2.50
C MET A 1 -2.66 -11.78 -1.27
N ILE A 2 -2.28 -10.54 -0.94
CA ILE A 2 -1.47 -10.19 0.22
C ILE A 2 -2.30 -10.36 1.49
N LYS A 3 -1.71 -11.00 2.51
CA LYS A 3 -2.41 -11.42 3.73
C LYS A 3 -2.15 -10.54 4.94
N SER A 4 -1.10 -9.73 4.93
CA SER A 4 -0.74 -8.88 6.07
C SER A 4 0.12 -7.68 5.67
N ALA A 5 0.12 -6.65 6.52
CA ALA A 5 1.01 -5.50 6.35
C ALA A 5 2.49 -5.91 6.32
N LYS A 6 2.88 -6.87 7.16
CA LYS A 6 4.25 -7.41 7.20
C LYS A 6 4.64 -8.12 5.91
N GLU A 7 3.74 -8.88 5.31
CA GLU A 7 4.00 -9.49 4.00
C GLU A 7 4.21 -8.40 2.95
N PHE A 8 3.38 -7.36 2.96
CA PHE A 8 3.50 -6.26 2.01
C PHE A 8 4.85 -5.54 2.12
N THR A 9 5.28 -5.16 3.33
CA THR A 9 6.56 -4.47 3.53
C THR A 9 7.73 -5.35 3.11
N GLN A 10 7.69 -6.66 3.41
CA GLN A 10 8.70 -7.61 2.93
C GLN A 10 8.75 -7.70 1.40
N LEU A 11 7.62 -7.61 0.71
CA LEU A 11 7.60 -7.60 -0.76
C LEU A 11 8.26 -6.34 -1.32
N ILE A 12 8.02 -5.18 -0.71
CA ILE A 12 8.64 -3.92 -1.11
C ILE A 12 10.16 -3.93 -0.83
N ASP A 13 10.57 -4.43 0.34
CA ASP A 13 11.97 -4.41 0.78
C ASP A 13 12.85 -5.41 0.00
N ASN A 14 12.29 -6.55 -0.41
CA ASN A 14 13.05 -7.58 -1.14
C ASN A 14 13.47 -7.10 -2.54
N GLN A 15 12.74 -6.16 -3.14
CA GLN A 15 13.05 -5.54 -4.44
C GLN A 15 13.31 -6.50 -5.62
N SER A 16 12.96 -7.77 -5.49
CA SER A 16 12.98 -8.69 -6.64
C SER A 16 11.87 -8.35 -7.62
N ASP A 17 12.05 -8.65 -8.91
CA ASP A 17 11.02 -8.42 -9.94
C ASP A 17 9.69 -9.09 -9.56
N ASN A 18 9.75 -10.31 -9.03
CA ASN A 18 8.56 -11.05 -8.59
C ASN A 18 7.91 -10.40 -7.37
N SER A 19 8.69 -9.94 -6.39
CA SER A 19 8.15 -9.27 -5.20
C SER A 19 7.48 -7.95 -5.55
N THR A 20 8.11 -7.16 -6.43
CA THR A 20 7.57 -5.90 -6.94
C THR A 20 6.27 -6.13 -7.70
N TYR A 21 6.27 -7.13 -8.60
CA TYR A 21 5.07 -7.52 -9.34
C TYR A 21 3.93 -7.90 -8.40
N ARG A 22 4.19 -8.73 -7.38
CA ARG A 22 3.17 -9.11 -6.40
C ARG A 22 2.67 -7.90 -5.61
N ALA A 23 3.57 -7.03 -5.15
CA ALA A 23 3.20 -5.85 -4.38
C ALA A 23 2.32 -4.87 -5.16
N THR A 24 2.48 -4.78 -6.48
CA THR A 24 1.69 -3.86 -7.32
C THR A 24 0.45 -4.49 -7.95
N THR A 25 0.32 -5.82 -7.98
CA THR A 25 -0.78 -6.50 -8.69
C THR A 25 -1.65 -7.41 -7.83
N GLU A 26 -1.18 -7.84 -6.65
CA GLU A 26 -2.00 -8.69 -5.79
C GLU A 26 -2.94 -7.86 -4.92
N GLU A 27 -4.20 -8.29 -4.87
CA GLU A 27 -5.21 -7.73 -3.97
C GLU A 27 -4.86 -7.98 -2.50
N ALA A 28 -5.23 -7.01 -1.65
CA ALA A 28 -5.28 -7.17 -0.21
C ALA A 28 -6.59 -6.57 0.31
N THR A 29 -7.00 -6.99 1.50
CA THR A 29 -8.18 -6.41 2.15
C THR A 29 -7.90 -4.98 2.61
N GLU A 30 -8.94 -4.19 2.77
CA GLU A 30 -8.83 -2.81 3.29
C GLU A 30 -8.17 -2.77 4.66
N GLN A 31 -8.39 -3.80 5.49
CA GLN A 31 -7.72 -3.94 6.78
C GLN A 31 -6.20 -4.03 6.63
N VAL A 32 -5.70 -4.79 5.65
CA VAL A 32 -4.25 -4.88 5.41
C VAL A 32 -3.68 -3.51 5.03
N TRP A 33 -4.37 -2.73 4.19
CA TRP A 33 -3.92 -1.38 3.83
C TRP A 33 -3.99 -0.39 5.00
N ALA A 34 -5.02 -0.49 5.84
CA ALA A 34 -5.13 0.27 7.07
C ALA A 34 -3.97 -0.05 8.02
N ASP A 35 -3.67 -1.33 8.21
CA ASP A 35 -2.58 -1.79 9.07
C ASP A 35 -1.22 -1.26 8.57
N VAL A 36 -0.98 -1.24 7.25
CA VAL A 36 0.23 -0.63 6.66
C VAL A 36 0.26 0.87 6.95
N SER A 37 -0.85 1.58 6.74
CA SER A 37 -0.90 3.03 6.94
C SER A 37 -0.67 3.42 8.42
N GLU A 38 -1.15 2.60 9.36
CA GLU A 38 -1.02 2.83 10.80
C GLU A 38 0.39 2.48 11.34
N HIS A 39 0.94 1.33 10.94
CA HIS A 39 2.18 0.80 11.54
C HIS A 39 3.42 1.05 10.68
N HIS A 40 3.25 1.32 9.39
CA HIS A 40 4.29 1.42 8.37
C HIS A 40 4.00 2.57 7.38
N PRO A 41 3.75 3.81 7.86
CA PRO A 41 3.29 4.93 7.04
C PRO A 41 4.26 5.30 5.90
N GLU A 42 5.54 4.95 6.01
CA GLU A 42 6.55 5.13 4.97
C GLU A 42 6.26 4.33 3.68
N TYR A 43 5.43 3.28 3.77
CA TYR A 43 5.01 2.43 2.66
C TYR A 43 3.65 2.84 2.04
N GLU A 44 2.98 3.87 2.55
CA GLU A 44 1.69 4.33 2.00
C GLU A 44 1.76 4.66 0.50
N LYS A 45 2.87 5.24 0.04
CA LYS A 45 3.11 5.50 -1.39
C LYS A 45 3.11 4.22 -2.23
N ASN A 46 3.56 3.10 -1.65
CA ASN A 46 3.62 1.82 -2.33
C ASN A 46 2.24 1.19 -2.42
N ILE A 47 1.35 1.44 -1.45
CA ILE A 47 -0.06 1.05 -1.53
C ILE A 47 -0.69 1.72 -2.77
N LEU A 48 -0.45 3.01 -3.00
CA LEU A 48 -0.98 3.74 -4.16
C LEU A 48 -0.50 3.21 -5.51
N GLN A 49 0.60 2.47 -5.55
CA GLN A 49 1.11 1.83 -6.77
C GLN A 49 0.43 0.48 -7.05
N ASN A 50 -0.32 -0.06 -6.08
CA ASN A 50 -1.03 -1.30 -6.28
C ASN A 50 -2.32 -1.05 -7.07
N ILE A 51 -2.45 -1.72 -8.22
CA ILE A 51 -3.54 -1.50 -9.18
C ILE A 51 -4.89 -2.05 -8.71
N THR A 52 -4.91 -2.81 -7.63
CA THR A 52 -6.10 -3.48 -7.09
C THR A 52 -6.69 -2.78 -5.86
N ILE A 53 -6.12 -1.66 -5.44
CA ILE A 53 -6.62 -0.91 -4.28
C ILE A 53 -8.04 -0.40 -4.53
N SER A 54 -8.86 -0.44 -3.48
CA SER A 54 -10.22 0.05 -3.53
C SER A 54 -10.29 1.58 -3.45
N ASN A 55 -11.36 2.17 -4.00
CA ASN A 55 -11.63 3.61 -3.86
C ASN A 55 -11.75 4.07 -2.40
N SER A 56 -12.22 3.19 -1.51
CA SER A 56 -12.26 3.41 -0.06
C SER A 56 -10.86 3.56 0.52
N THR A 57 -9.93 2.71 0.10
CA THR A 57 -8.52 2.80 0.49
C THR A 57 -7.90 4.11 0.01
N ILE A 58 -8.13 4.49 -1.25
CA ILE A 58 -7.67 5.77 -1.81
C ILE A 58 -8.21 6.97 -1.02
N LYS A 59 -9.51 6.95 -0.66
CA LYS A 59 -10.13 7.99 0.19
C LYS A 59 -9.56 8.04 1.60
N SER A 60 -9.05 6.92 2.12
CA SER A 60 -8.35 6.89 3.39
C SER A 60 -6.99 7.57 3.25
N LEU A 61 -6.22 7.17 2.23
CA LEU A 61 -4.87 7.71 1.96
C LEU A 61 -4.88 9.20 1.59
N SER A 62 -5.95 9.73 1.00
CA SER A 62 -6.08 11.17 0.74
C SER A 62 -6.12 12.03 2.02
N LYS A 63 -6.40 11.40 3.17
CA LYS A 63 -6.37 12.02 4.50
C LYS A 63 -5.07 11.74 5.25
N SER A 64 -4.12 11.02 4.64
CA SER A 64 -2.82 10.71 5.27
C SER A 64 -2.17 11.99 5.79
N PRO A 65 -1.52 11.97 6.97
CA PRO A 65 -0.74 13.10 7.46
C PRO A 65 0.44 13.43 6.53
N ASN A 66 0.89 12.48 5.70
CA ASN A 66 1.99 12.68 4.76
C ASN A 66 1.54 13.50 3.54
N PRO A 67 2.05 14.74 3.35
CA PRO A 67 1.68 15.58 2.22
C PRO A 67 2.03 14.97 0.86
N LEU A 68 3.07 14.15 0.77
CA LEU A 68 3.45 13.48 -0.47
C LEU A 68 2.42 12.44 -0.88
N VAL A 69 1.89 11.67 0.07
CA VAL A 69 0.84 10.67 -0.16
C VAL A 69 -0.44 11.37 -0.64
N ARG A 70 -0.82 12.47 0.01
CA ARG A 70 -1.97 13.27 -0.43
C ARG A 70 -1.80 13.83 -1.84
N TRP A 71 -0.59 14.27 -2.19
CA TRP A 71 -0.28 14.76 -3.54
C TRP A 71 -0.34 13.67 -4.60
N TRP A 72 0.06 12.44 -4.26
CA TRP A 72 -0.02 11.29 -5.17
C TRP A 72 -1.46 10.79 -5.43
N VAL A 73 -2.40 11.10 -4.54
CA VAL A 73 -3.82 10.76 -4.71
C VAL A 73 -4.56 11.80 -5.57
N ALA A 74 -4.09 13.05 -5.59
CA ALA A 74 -4.73 14.18 -6.25
C ALA A 74 -4.49 14.22 -7.76
#